data_AF-A0A962YBB9-F1
#
_entry.id   AF-A0A962YBB9-F1
#
_cell.length_a   1.000
_cell.length_b   1.000
_cell.length_c   1.000
_cell.angle_alpha   90.00
_cell.angle_beta   90.00
_cell.angle_gamma   90.00
#
_symmetry.space_group_name_H-M   'P 1'
#
loop_
_entity.id
_entity.type
_entity.pdbx_description
1 polymer ?
#
loop_
_entity_poly.entity_id
_entity_poly.type
_entity_poly.pdbx_seq_one_letter_code
_entity_poly.pdbx_strand_id
1 'polypeptide(L)'
;MSKLITNRRQFLQTTALGTAGALLGAGPAILTPRRAHASGEVNVWTYANFIPDDFKDEFEQETGIKVNIRLVDDQGKQFNLLQAEAPNPTVDLVTVAGHRFRQFIDSELIAPFDPGKLQNWKTLNPVYADADWTVVNGQKWGVPILSGAEV
;
A
#
# COMPACT_ATOMS: atom_id res chain seq x y z
N MET A 1 -37.06 -50.19 19.19
CA MET A 1 -36.49 -48.98 19.83
C MET A 1 -35.03 -49.26 20.17
N SER A 2 -34.08 -48.65 19.48
CA SER A 2 -32.78 -48.24 20.05
C SER A 2 -32.03 -47.37 19.04
N LYS A 3 -31.75 -46.12 19.42
CA LYS A 3 -30.88 -45.20 18.68
C LYS A 3 -29.44 -45.50 19.09
N LEU A 4 -28.52 -45.58 18.12
CA LEU A 4 -27.10 -45.46 18.38
C LEU A 4 -26.61 -44.12 17.82
N ILE A 5 -26.06 -43.33 18.72
CA ILE A 5 -25.64 -41.94 18.57
C ILE A 5 -24.19 -41.97 18.06
N THR A 6 -23.94 -41.60 16.81
CA THR A 6 -22.57 -41.54 16.28
C THR A 6 -21.88 -40.25 16.72
N ASN A 7 -20.79 -40.41 17.46
CA ASN A 7 -19.99 -39.34 18.06
C ASN A 7 -19.03 -38.74 17.01
N ARG A 8 -19.09 -37.42 16.78
CA ARG A 8 -18.39 -36.70 15.69
C ARG A 8 -16.86 -36.69 15.78
N ARG A 9 -16.26 -37.24 16.85
CA ARG A 9 -14.81 -37.28 17.05
C ARG A 9 -14.09 -38.43 16.34
N GLN A 10 -14.80 -39.45 15.84
CA GLN A 10 -14.18 -40.59 15.13
C GLN A 10 -13.94 -40.35 13.63
N PHE A 11 -14.42 -39.24 13.07
CA PHE A 11 -14.25 -38.95 11.64
C PHE A 11 -12.90 -38.30 11.28
N LEU A 12 -12.17 -37.76 12.27
CA LEU A 12 -10.92 -37.04 12.05
C LEU A 12 -9.65 -37.90 12.19
N GLN A 13 -9.76 -39.20 12.46
CA GLN A 13 -8.60 -40.07 12.70
C GLN A 13 -8.30 -41.09 11.58
N THR A 14 -9.06 -41.10 10.48
CA THR A 14 -8.94 -42.14 9.44
C THR A 14 -8.46 -41.68 8.05
N THR A 15 -7.94 -40.45 7.89
CA THR A 15 -7.34 -39.99 6.62
C THR A 15 -5.81 -39.87 6.64
N ALA A 16 -5.15 -40.33 7.69
CA ALA A 16 -3.70 -40.52 7.70
C ALA A 16 -3.40 -42.02 7.59
N LEU A 17 -2.99 -42.45 6.39
CA LEU A 17 -2.31 -43.70 6.02
C LEU A 17 -3.07 -44.56 4.98
N GLY A 18 -2.70 -44.38 3.71
CA GLY A 18 -2.82 -45.41 2.68
C GLY A 18 -3.49 -44.94 1.39
N THR A 19 -2.72 -44.47 0.41
CA THR A 19 -2.27 -45.28 -0.74
C THR A 19 -1.53 -44.41 -1.76
N ALA A 20 -0.40 -44.96 -2.21
CA ALA A 20 0.52 -44.48 -3.23
C ALA A 20 -0.13 -43.92 -4.52
N GLY A 21 0.46 -42.85 -5.06
CA GLY A 21 0.27 -42.46 -6.47
C GLY A 21 0.46 -40.97 -6.73
N ALA A 22 1.64 -40.60 -7.25
CA ALA A 22 1.96 -39.31 -7.90
C ALA A 22 2.01 -38.03 -7.05
N LEU A 23 3.12 -37.83 -6.32
CA LEU A 23 3.66 -36.48 -6.03
C LEU A 23 5.19 -36.50 -6.12
N LEU A 24 5.73 -36.90 -7.27
CA LEU A 24 7.12 -36.58 -7.62
C LEU A 24 7.12 -35.17 -8.22
N GLY A 25 7.45 -34.16 -7.42
CA GLY A 25 7.68 -32.80 -7.93
C GLY A 25 7.28 -31.62 -7.04
N ALA A 26 6.98 -31.80 -5.75
CA ALA A 26 6.91 -30.68 -4.82
C ALA A 26 8.29 -30.45 -4.19
N GLY A 27 9.23 -29.91 -4.96
CA GLY A 27 10.41 -29.27 -4.37
C GLY A 27 9.95 -28.11 -3.49
N PRO A 28 10.72 -27.70 -2.45
CA PRO A 28 10.40 -26.48 -1.73
C PRO A 28 10.30 -25.37 -2.76
N ALA A 29 9.11 -24.78 -2.89
CA ALA A 29 8.93 -23.57 -3.66
C ALA A 29 9.82 -22.52 -2.98
N ILE A 30 11.05 -22.38 -3.49
CA ILE A 30 11.91 -21.26 -3.17
C ILE A 30 11.13 -20.07 -3.71
N LEU A 31 10.38 -19.43 -2.82
CA LEU A 31 9.80 -18.12 -3.04
C LEU A 31 10.99 -17.17 -3.17
N THR A 32 11.60 -17.14 -4.35
CA THR A 32 12.48 -16.03 -4.71
C THR A 32 11.62 -14.78 -4.54
N PRO A 33 12.02 -13.80 -3.72
CA PRO A 33 11.31 -12.54 -3.68
C PRO A 33 11.29 -12.04 -5.11
N ARG A 34 10.09 -11.97 -5.68
CA ARG A 34 9.87 -11.34 -6.97
C ARG A 34 10.34 -9.92 -6.71
N ARG A 35 11.55 -9.57 -7.15
CA ARG A 35 11.96 -8.18 -7.24
C ARG A 35 10.85 -7.57 -8.08
N ALA A 36 10.03 -6.73 -7.45
CA ALA A 36 9.13 -5.88 -8.18
C ALA A 36 10.05 -5.15 -9.15
N HIS A 37 10.00 -5.55 -10.42
CA HIS A 37 10.58 -4.74 -11.47
C HIS A 37 9.80 -3.44 -11.34
N ALA A 38 10.44 -2.42 -10.76
CA ALA A 38 9.97 -1.05 -10.90
C ALA A 38 9.71 -0.89 -12.40
N SER A 39 8.49 -0.52 -12.77
CA SER A 39 8.03 -0.43 -14.16
C SER A 39 8.81 0.59 -15.00
N GLY A 40 9.90 1.15 -14.46
CA GLY A 40 10.55 2.35 -14.97
C GLY A 40 9.65 3.57 -14.85
N GLU A 41 8.51 3.46 -14.17
CA GLU A 41 7.52 4.53 -14.07
C GLU A 41 6.94 4.58 -12.64
N VAL A 42 6.52 5.78 -12.22
CA VAL A 42 5.76 6.02 -11.00
C VAL A 42 4.54 6.89 -11.34
N ASN A 43 3.36 6.45 -10.92
CA ASN A 43 2.10 7.15 -11.17
C ASN A 43 1.72 7.96 -9.94
N VAL A 44 1.56 9.27 -10.11
CA VAL A 44 1.31 10.20 -9.00
C VAL A 44 0.04 10.99 -9.25
N TRP A 45 -0.88 10.97 -8.30
CA TRP A 45 -2.06 11.84 -8.30
C TRP A 45 -1.84 12.98 -7.33
N THR A 46 -1.79 14.22 -7.84
CA THR A 46 -1.43 15.39 -7.04
C THR A 46 -2.13 16.66 -7.50
N TYR A 47 -1.98 17.74 -6.74
CA TYR A 47 -2.45 19.06 -7.12
C TYR A 47 -1.50 19.73 -8.10
N ALA A 48 -1.99 20.74 -8.81
CA ALA A 48 -1.13 21.56 -9.66
C ALA A 48 0.02 22.18 -8.84
N ASN A 49 1.21 22.24 -9.44
CA ASN A 49 2.43 22.84 -8.86
C ASN A 49 3.00 22.17 -7.60
N PHE A 50 2.48 21.02 -7.16
CA PHE A 50 3.06 20.26 -6.04
C PHE A 50 4.34 19.52 -6.43
N ILE A 51 4.46 19.16 -7.71
CA ILE A 51 5.67 18.60 -8.31
C ILE A 51 6.08 19.58 -9.41
N PRO A 52 7.05 20.47 -9.17
CA PRO A 52 7.56 21.38 -10.19
C PRO A 52 8.19 20.60 -11.36
N ASP A 53 8.04 21.11 -12.58
CA ASP A 53 8.56 20.44 -13.79
C ASP A 53 10.08 20.24 -13.73
N ASP A 54 10.84 21.23 -13.27
CA ASP A 54 12.30 21.12 -13.12
C ASP A 54 12.70 19.99 -12.15
N PHE A 55 11.97 19.82 -11.05
CA PHE A 55 12.20 18.73 -10.09
C PHE A 55 11.87 17.37 -10.70
N LYS A 56 10.76 17.29 -11.46
CA LYS A 56 10.38 16.07 -12.16
C LYS A 56 11.48 15.67 -13.16
N ASP A 57 11.94 16.61 -13.96
CA ASP A 57 12.91 16.34 -15.02
C ASP A 57 14.29 15.94 -14.45
N GLU A 58 14.73 16.58 -13.37
CA GLU A 58 15.94 16.17 -12.64
C GLU A 58 15.80 14.75 -12.07
N PHE A 59 14.68 14.44 -11.40
CA PHE A 59 14.41 13.10 -10.87
C PHE A 59 14.40 12.03 -11.96
N GLU A 60 13.74 12.28 -13.09
CA GLU A 60 13.69 11.35 -14.23
C GLU A 60 15.09 11.13 -14.83
N GLN A 61 15.91 12.18 -14.94
CA GLN A 61 17.27 12.09 -15.45
C GLN A 61 18.19 11.29 -14.53
N GLU A 62 18.13 11.52 -13.22
CA GLU A 62 19.00 10.85 -12.25
C GLU A 62 18.65 9.36 -12.06
N THR A 63 17.36 9.05 -12.05
CA THR A 63 16.87 7.72 -11.68
C THR A 63 16.51 6.84 -12.88
N GLY A 64 16.23 7.44 -14.03
CA GLY A 64 15.62 6.78 -15.17
C GLY A 64 14.17 6.34 -14.94
N ILE A 65 13.52 6.80 -13.86
CA ILE A 65 12.13 6.49 -13.52
C ILE A 65 11.26 7.63 -14.02
N LYS A 66 10.36 7.34 -14.97
CA LYS A 66 9.38 8.28 -15.51
C LYS A 66 8.26 8.56 -14.51
N VAL A 67 7.87 9.83 -14.36
CA VAL A 67 6.82 10.28 -13.46
C VAL A 67 5.57 10.63 -14.27
N ASN A 68 4.52 9.82 -14.11
CA ASN A 68 3.22 10.07 -14.73
C ASN A 68 2.33 10.84 -13.74
N ILE A 69 2.02 12.11 -14.04
CA ILE A 69 1.20 12.96 -13.17
C ILE A 69 -0.26 12.97 -13.66
N ARG A 70 -1.18 12.70 -12.74
CA ARG A 70 -2.61 13.00 -12.89
C ARG A 70 -2.97 14.12 -11.93
N LEU A 71 -3.42 15.25 -12.47
CA LEU A 71 -3.91 16.34 -11.64
C LEU A 71 -5.27 16.00 -11.04
N VAL A 72 -5.42 16.28 -9.75
CA VAL A 72 -6.67 16.09 -9.01
C VAL A 72 -7.00 17.37 -8.29
N ASP A 73 -8.15 17.96 -8.61
CA ASP A 73 -8.66 19.20 -8.03
C ASP A 73 -9.67 18.94 -6.90
N ASP A 74 -10.30 17.77 -6.89
CA ASP A 74 -11.35 17.39 -5.96
C ASP A 74 -11.00 16.10 -5.20
N GLN A 75 -10.87 16.22 -3.89
CA GLN A 75 -10.52 15.09 -3.02
C GLN A 75 -11.63 14.03 -2.92
N GLY A 76 -12.89 14.40 -3.14
CA GLY A 76 -14.02 13.46 -3.15
C GLY A 76 -13.99 12.59 -4.39
N LYS A 77 -13.71 13.19 -5.54
CA LYS A 77 -13.45 12.44 -6.78
C LYS A 77 -12.23 11.54 -6.62
N GLN A 78 -11.14 12.02 -6.02
CA GLN A 78 -9.95 11.20 -5.73
C GLN A 78 -10.29 9.94 -4.93
N PHE A 79 -11.02 10.12 -3.83
CA PHE A 79 -11.42 9.04 -2.93
C PHE A 79 -12.30 8.00 -3.64
N ASN A 80 -13.29 8.47 -4.40
CA ASN A 80 -14.18 7.58 -5.15
C ASN A 80 -13.45 6.80 -6.25
N LEU A 81 -12.49 7.44 -6.92
CA LEU A 81 -11.66 6.79 -7.93
C LEU A 81 -10.77 5.71 -7.32
N LEU A 82 -10.08 6.00 -6.21
CA LEU A 82 -9.30 4.98 -5.50
C LEU A 82 -10.17 3.81 -5.03
N GLN A 83 -11.35 4.08 -4.48
CA GLN A 83 -12.29 3.01 -4.11
C GLN A 83 -12.70 2.15 -5.31
N ALA A 84 -12.92 2.78 -6.47
CA ALA A 84 -13.29 2.06 -7.69
C ALA A 84 -12.15 1.20 -8.26
N GLU A 85 -10.89 1.61 -8.05
CA GLU A 85 -9.70 0.86 -8.49
C GLU A 85 -9.23 -0.18 -7.45
N ALA A 86 -9.74 -0.13 -6.21
CA ALA A 86 -9.37 -1.09 -5.17
C ALA A 86 -9.76 -2.53 -5.58
N PRO A 87 -8.94 -3.55 -5.24
CA PRO A 87 -7.70 -3.48 -4.44
C PRO A 87 -6.43 -3.20 -5.25
N ASN A 88 -6.54 -2.92 -6.56
CA ASN A 88 -5.40 -2.78 -7.48
C ASN A 88 -5.37 -1.36 -8.06
N PRO A 89 -5.03 -0.33 -7.25
CA PRO A 89 -4.96 1.04 -7.74
C PRO A 89 -3.93 1.16 -8.88
N THR A 90 -4.24 2.01 -9.85
CA THR A 90 -3.31 2.36 -10.93
C THR A 90 -2.27 3.40 -10.49
N VAL A 91 -2.46 3.98 -9.32
CA VAL A 91 -1.63 5.02 -8.74
C VAL A 91 -0.69 4.47 -7.67
N ASP A 92 0.54 4.97 -7.64
CA ASP A 92 1.55 4.62 -6.66
C ASP A 92 1.58 5.62 -5.49
N LEU A 93 1.40 6.91 -5.78
CA LEU A 93 1.41 7.99 -4.79
C LEU A 93 0.22 8.93 -4.97
N VAL A 94 -0.44 9.28 -3.86
CA VAL A 94 -1.58 10.20 -3.85
C VAL A 94 -1.35 11.32 -2.84
N THR A 95 -1.62 12.56 -3.26
CA THR A 95 -1.66 13.69 -2.33
C THR A 95 -3.03 13.75 -1.66
N VAL A 96 -3.05 13.66 -0.34
CA VAL A 96 -4.28 13.64 0.46
C VAL A 96 -4.28 14.81 1.42
N ALA A 97 -5.35 15.59 1.41
CA ALA A 97 -5.52 16.70 2.35
C ALA A 97 -5.65 16.17 3.79
N GLY A 98 -5.00 16.85 4.76
CA GLY A 98 -4.95 16.41 6.15
C GLY A 98 -6.32 16.12 6.79
N HIS A 99 -7.35 16.92 6.49
CA HIS A 99 -8.71 16.73 7.00
C HIS A 99 -9.42 15.47 6.47
N ARG A 100 -8.93 14.86 5.38
CA ARG A 100 -9.46 13.59 4.83
C ARG A 100 -8.51 12.42 5.01
N PHE A 101 -7.29 12.68 5.47
CA PHE A 101 -6.25 11.66 5.57
C PHE A 101 -6.71 10.42 6.33
N ARG A 102 -7.39 10.62 7.47
CA ARG A 102 -7.96 9.54 8.26
C ARG A 102 -9.00 8.70 7.51
N GLN A 103 -9.82 9.33 6.68
CA GLN A 103 -10.81 8.64 5.85
C GLN A 103 -10.16 7.65 4.89
N PHE A 104 -9.01 8.00 4.30
CA PHE A 104 -8.28 7.12 3.37
C PHE A 104 -7.65 5.93 4.11
N ILE A 105 -7.13 6.16 5.32
CA ILE A 105 -6.62 5.10 6.20
C ILE A 105 -7.73 4.12 6.57
N ASP A 106 -8.85 4.62 7.09
CA ASP A 106 -9.96 3.80 7.58
C ASP A 106 -10.67 3.02 6.46
N SER A 107 -10.56 3.50 5.22
CA SER A 107 -11.12 2.84 4.03
C SER A 107 -10.10 1.92 3.33
N GLU A 108 -8.93 1.70 3.93
CA GLU A 108 -7.87 0.83 3.40
C GLU A 108 -7.39 1.20 1.98
N LEU A 109 -7.45 2.48 1.62
CA LEU A 109 -7.09 2.97 0.29
C LEU A 109 -5.62 3.38 0.15
N ILE A 110 -4.94 3.55 1.27
CA ILE A 110 -3.51 3.86 1.34
C ILE A 110 -2.85 2.87 2.29
N ALA A 111 -1.55 2.66 2.12
CA ALA A 111 -0.79 1.72 2.95
C ALA A 111 0.16 2.47 3.90
N PRO A 112 0.45 1.90 5.08
CA PRO A 112 1.56 2.38 5.88
C PRO A 112 2.87 2.15 5.13
N PHE A 113 3.86 3.02 5.36
CA PHE A 113 5.19 2.89 4.76
C PHE A 113 6.26 2.74 5.85
N ASP A 114 7.42 2.25 5.44
CA ASP A 114 8.59 2.14 6.31
C ASP A 114 9.47 3.39 6.16
N PRO A 115 9.55 4.27 7.18
CA PRO A 115 10.37 5.46 7.13
C PRO A 115 11.87 5.16 7.05
N GLY A 116 12.31 3.96 7.44
CA GLY A 116 13.69 3.51 7.33
C GLY A 116 14.18 3.40 5.88
N LYS A 117 13.26 3.32 4.90
CA LYS A 117 13.58 3.34 3.46
C LYS A 117 13.82 4.74 2.91
N LEU A 118 13.46 5.78 3.65
CA LEU A 118 13.65 7.17 3.26
C LEU A 118 14.87 7.73 3.98
N GLN A 119 16.01 7.81 3.27
CA GLN A 119 17.29 8.27 3.85
C GLN A 119 17.17 9.65 4.51
N ASN A 120 16.33 10.51 3.94
CA ASN A 120 16.11 11.88 4.41
C ASN A 120 14.96 12.02 5.41
N TRP A 121 14.34 10.93 5.89
CA TRP A 121 13.20 11.04 6.83
C TRP A 121 13.53 11.88 8.08
N LYS A 122 14.77 11.76 8.57
CA LYS A 122 15.25 12.46 9.76
C LYS A 122 15.37 13.98 9.60
N THR A 123 15.26 14.52 8.38
CA THR A 123 15.31 15.97 8.13
C THR A 123 13.94 16.64 8.28
N LEU A 124 12.86 15.86 8.33
CA LEU A 124 11.51 16.39 8.50
C LEU A 124 11.33 16.97 9.91
N ASN A 125 10.55 18.05 9.99
CA ASN A 125 10.19 18.64 11.28
C ASN A 125 9.34 17.63 12.09
N PRO A 126 9.75 17.26 13.32
CA PRO A 126 9.05 16.28 14.15
C PRO A 126 7.57 16.61 14.39
N VAL A 127 7.21 17.89 14.41
CA VAL A 127 5.81 18.35 14.57
C VAL A 127 4.89 17.75 13.50
N TYR A 128 5.39 17.52 12.28
CA TYR A 128 4.63 16.90 11.20
C TYR A 128 4.95 15.41 11.03
N ALA A 129 6.22 15.04 11.17
CA ALA A 129 6.66 13.67 10.98
C ALA A 129 6.05 12.70 12.03
N ASP A 130 5.86 13.17 13.25
CA ASP A 130 5.34 12.39 14.40
C ASP A 130 3.94 12.84 14.83
N ALA A 131 3.22 13.56 13.95
CA ALA A 131 1.87 14.02 14.26
C ALA A 131 0.88 12.84 14.42
N ASP A 132 -0.03 12.92 15.38
CA ASP A 132 -1.02 11.86 15.66
C ASP A 132 -1.92 11.53 14.47
N TRP A 133 -2.11 12.48 13.54
CA TRP A 133 -2.90 12.25 12.34
C TRP A 133 -2.13 11.48 11.24
N THR A 134 -0.79 11.49 11.25
CA THR A 134 0.06 10.70 10.33
C THR A 134 0.51 9.38 10.93
N VAL A 135 0.51 9.26 12.26
CA VAL A 135 0.88 8.05 13.01
C VAL A 135 -0.36 7.35 13.55
N VAL A 136 -0.78 6.28 12.88
CA VAL A 136 -1.96 5.50 13.26
C VAL A 136 -1.53 4.08 13.61
N ASN A 137 -1.95 3.60 14.79
CA ASN A 137 -1.62 2.26 15.31
C ASN A 137 -0.10 1.99 15.35
N GLY A 138 0.70 3.02 15.64
CA GLY A 138 2.17 2.93 15.68
C GLY A 138 2.84 2.86 14.31
N GLN A 139 2.08 2.98 13.21
CA GLN A 139 2.61 3.00 11.85
C GLN A 139 2.52 4.41 11.26
N LYS A 140 3.45 4.76 10.37
CA LYS A 140 3.40 6.02 9.62
C LYS A 140 2.71 5.80 8.28
N TRP A 141 1.79 6.70 7.94
CA TRP A 141 0.89 6.53 6.78
C TRP A 141 1.14 7.52 5.65
N GLY A 142 1.88 8.60 5.90
CA GLY A 142 2.14 9.62 4.88
C GLY A 142 3.42 10.39 5.13
N VAL A 143 3.91 11.00 4.05
CA VAL A 143 5.07 11.92 4.07
C VAL A 143 4.52 13.35 4.05
N PRO A 144 4.77 14.17 5.08
CA PRO A 144 4.40 15.58 5.06
C PRO A 144 5.18 16.33 3.97
N ILE A 145 4.47 16.99 3.05
CA ILE A 145 5.10 17.72 1.94
C ILE A 145 4.95 19.24 2.06
N LEU A 146 3.75 19.72 2.38
CA LEU A 146 3.42 21.14 2.45
C LEU A 146 2.41 21.37 3.57
N SER A 147 2.62 22.45 4.33
CA SER A 147 1.68 22.95 5.33
C SER A 147 1.51 24.43 5.09
N GLY A 148 0.26 24.90 5.05
CA GLY A 148 -0.07 26.29 4.85
C GLY A 148 -1.53 26.55 5.21
N ALA A 149 -1.84 27.82 5.45
CA ALA A 149 -3.21 28.30 5.49
C ALA A 149 -3.41 29.17 4.24
N GLU A 150 -4.41 28.83 3.44
CA GLU A 150 -4.92 29.76 2.44
C GLU A 150 -5.72 30.81 3.22
N VAL A 151 -5.29 32.08 3.15
CA VAL A 151 -5.94 33.23 3.79
C VAL A 151 -6.85 33.95 2.82
#